data_AF-A0ABD7SSR3-F1
#
_entry.id   AF-A0ABD7SSR3-F1
#
_cell.length_a   1.000
_cell.length_b   1.000
_cell.length_c   1.000
_cell.angle_alpha   90.00
_cell.angle_beta   90.00
_cell.angle_gamma   90.00
#
_symmetry.space_group_name_H-M   'P 1'
#
loop_
_entity.id
_entity.type
_entity.pdbx_description
1 polymer ?
#
loop_
_entity_poly.entity_id
_entity_poly.type
_entity_poly.pdbx_seq_one_letter_code
_entity_poly.pdbx_strand_id
1 'polypeptide(L)'
;MDILLVAKIHQHIFADTFNPKDRPYSDLAYNLEAAIREKNVRYLLSILANGKGFNDKSKEVFCDIIGIPRVYLLKEIKAAIANHCGCSVDSIDLHEQYHAALRLFERRQKELNDKFANAEEIVQMIEQKIASGYTRVGTENRKTFLINEQTNMGWPLNRTQIKEYAKAKLELMDVEKQYHSSEYRTLFGVVAA
;
A
#
# COMPACT_ATOMS: atom_id res chain seq x y z
N MET A 1 21.06 13.81 -11.70
CA MET A 1 19.81 14.51 -11.99
C MET A 1 19.92 15.11 -13.38
N ASP A 2 19.12 14.62 -14.32
CA ASP A 2 19.10 15.12 -15.70
C ASP A 2 18.10 16.28 -15.82
N ILE A 3 18.62 17.51 -15.84
CA ILE A 3 17.80 18.73 -15.89
C ILE A 3 17.02 18.83 -17.21
N LEU A 4 17.54 18.27 -18.32
CA LEU A 4 16.83 18.27 -19.60
C LEU A 4 15.62 17.33 -19.54
N LEU A 5 15.76 16.19 -18.87
CA LEU A 5 14.66 15.27 -18.63
C LEU A 5 13.60 15.89 -17.70
N VAL A 6 14.02 16.55 -16.61
CA VAL A 6 13.10 17.29 -15.72
C VAL A 6 12.32 18.36 -16.49
N ALA A 7 13.00 19.12 -17.35
CA ALA A 7 12.35 20.13 -18.18
C ALA A 7 11.30 19.51 -19.13
N LYS A 8 11.60 18.37 -19.76
CA LYS A 8 10.65 17.64 -20.62
C LYS A 8 9.43 17.15 -19.83
N ILE A 9 9.65 16.54 -18.66
CA ILE A 9 8.57 16.10 -17.77
C ILE A 9 7.66 17.28 -17.40
N HIS A 10 8.27 18.38 -16.99
CA HIS A 10 7.54 19.58 -16.58
C HIS A 10 6.74 20.18 -17.74
N GLN A 11 7.37 20.34 -18.91
CA GLN A 11 6.71 20.84 -20.11
C GLN A 11 5.51 19.97 -20.50
N HIS A 12 5.63 18.65 -20.45
CA HIS A 12 4.54 17.75 -20.84
C HIS A 12 3.37 17.80 -19.86
N ILE A 13 3.65 17.80 -18.55
CA ILE A 13 2.59 17.81 -17.53
C ILE A 13 1.90 19.18 -17.46
N PHE A 14 2.68 20.27 -17.48
CA PHE A 14 2.22 21.65 -17.28
C PHE A 14 2.16 22.47 -18.57
N ALA A 15 1.99 21.81 -19.72
CA ALA A 15 2.05 22.44 -21.05
C ALA A 15 1.24 23.73 -21.16
N ASP A 16 0.05 23.77 -20.56
CA ASP A 16 -0.89 24.89 -20.64
C ASP A 16 -0.42 26.13 -19.87
N THR A 17 0.48 25.95 -18.91
CA THR A 17 1.03 27.01 -18.04
C THR A 17 2.55 27.11 -18.16
N PHE A 18 3.16 26.44 -19.13
CA PHE A 18 4.61 26.33 -19.22
C PHE A 18 5.24 27.60 -19.77
N ASN A 19 6.16 28.17 -18.99
CA ASN A 19 7.05 29.24 -19.45
C ASN A 19 8.50 28.75 -19.36
N PRO A 20 9.25 28.67 -20.48
CA PRO A 20 10.63 28.17 -20.50
C PRO A 20 11.60 28.94 -19.59
N LYS A 21 11.26 30.19 -19.21
CA LYS A 21 12.04 31.04 -18.32
C LYS A 21 11.77 30.81 -16.84
N ASP A 22 10.66 30.13 -16.50
CA ASP A 22 10.29 29.87 -15.11
C ASP A 22 11.12 28.70 -14.58
N ARG A 23 12.20 29.06 -13.89
CA ARG A 23 12.99 28.15 -13.07
C ARG A 23 12.89 28.59 -11.61
N PRO A 24 12.81 27.66 -10.65
CA PRO A 24 12.89 26.20 -10.81
C PRO A 24 11.63 25.57 -11.44
N TYR A 25 11.79 24.41 -12.10
CA TYR A 25 10.66 23.56 -12.55
C TYR A 25 9.90 23.00 -11.33
N SER A 26 8.69 22.49 -11.54
CA SER A 26 7.86 21.95 -10.45
C SER A 26 8.54 20.77 -9.75
N ASP A 27 8.36 20.69 -8.43
CA ASP A 27 8.86 19.60 -7.59
C ASP A 27 8.38 18.23 -8.07
N LEU A 28 7.16 18.16 -8.62
CA LEU A 28 6.65 16.93 -9.23
C LEU A 28 7.55 16.43 -10.35
N ALA A 29 8.04 17.32 -11.23
CA ALA A 29 8.89 16.94 -12.34
C ALA A 29 10.26 16.43 -11.87
N TYR A 30 10.85 17.08 -10.85
CA TYR A 30 12.08 16.62 -10.21
C TYR A 30 11.92 15.25 -9.56
N ASN A 31 10.86 15.08 -8.76
CA ASN A 31 10.64 13.84 -8.04
C ASN A 31 10.26 12.69 -8.98
N LEU A 32 9.52 12.96 -10.06
CA LEU A 32 9.22 11.94 -11.07
C LEU A 32 10.46 11.53 -11.85
N GLU A 33 11.35 12.46 -12.24
CA GLU A 33 12.66 12.10 -12.81
C GLU A 33 13.45 11.21 -11.87
N ALA A 34 13.56 11.63 -10.60
CA ALA A 34 14.32 10.89 -9.62
C ALA A 34 13.74 9.49 -9.41
N ALA A 35 12.42 9.36 -9.30
CA ALA A 35 11.75 8.08 -9.14
C ALA A 35 11.93 7.15 -10.34
N ILE A 36 11.89 7.68 -11.57
CA ILE A 36 12.17 6.88 -12.77
C ILE A 36 13.63 6.42 -12.78
N ARG A 37 14.57 7.34 -12.57
CA ARG A 37 16.02 7.06 -12.60
C ARG A 37 16.44 6.08 -11.49
N GLU A 38 15.88 6.23 -10.30
CA GLU A 38 16.19 5.42 -9.12
C GLU A 38 15.32 4.17 -9.01
N LYS A 39 14.41 3.95 -9.97
CA LYS A 39 13.48 2.81 -9.99
C LYS A 39 12.66 2.71 -8.70
N ASN A 40 12.21 3.86 -8.18
CA ASN A 40 11.45 3.94 -6.94
C ASN A 40 9.99 3.54 -7.18
N VAL A 41 9.70 2.24 -7.06
CA VAL A 41 8.37 1.65 -7.26
C VAL A 41 7.29 2.37 -6.46
N ARG A 42 7.57 2.68 -5.18
CA ARG A 42 6.61 3.32 -4.28
C ARG A 42 6.18 4.70 -4.78
N TYR A 43 7.13 5.53 -5.19
CA TYR A 43 6.82 6.86 -5.70
C TYR A 43 6.15 6.78 -7.07
N LEU A 44 6.59 5.88 -7.95
CA LEU A 44 5.96 5.69 -9.26
C LEU A 44 4.49 5.28 -9.12
N LEU A 45 4.16 4.35 -8.23
CA LEU A 45 2.76 3.98 -7.96
C LEU A 45 1.96 5.15 -7.37
N SER A 46 2.52 5.93 -6.45
CA SER A 46 1.78 7.04 -5.84
C SER A 46 1.37 8.10 -6.87
N ILE A 47 2.23 8.38 -7.85
CA ILE A 47 1.96 9.36 -8.90
C ILE A 47 1.13 8.77 -10.05
N LEU A 48 1.47 7.58 -10.53
CA LEU A 48 0.91 7.00 -11.76
C LEU A 48 -0.35 6.15 -11.53
N ALA A 49 -0.57 5.65 -10.32
CA ALA A 49 -1.79 4.93 -9.97
C ALA A 49 -2.81 5.82 -9.26
N ASN A 50 -2.35 6.77 -8.44
CA ASN A 50 -3.19 7.50 -7.48
C ASN A 50 -3.14 9.04 -7.61
N GLY A 51 -2.47 9.58 -8.64
CA GLY A 51 -2.32 11.02 -8.82
C GLY A 51 -3.66 11.75 -9.01
N LYS A 52 -3.92 12.80 -8.22
CA LYS A 52 -5.03 13.74 -8.46
C LYS A 52 -4.64 14.73 -9.58
N GLY A 53 -5.48 14.87 -10.60
CA GLY A 53 -5.42 15.95 -11.59
C GLY A 53 -4.44 15.77 -12.77
N PHE A 54 -3.29 15.11 -12.58
CA PHE A 54 -2.25 14.98 -13.63
C PHE A 54 -1.90 13.53 -14.00
N ASN A 55 -2.75 12.58 -13.61
CA ASN A 55 -2.42 11.15 -13.69
C ASN A 55 -2.08 10.71 -15.12
N ASP A 56 -2.93 11.04 -16.09
CA ASP A 56 -2.73 10.57 -17.47
C ASP A 56 -1.53 11.22 -18.14
N LYS A 57 -1.31 12.54 -17.95
CA LYS A 57 -0.07 13.20 -18.43
C LYS A 57 1.18 12.59 -17.79
N SER A 58 1.13 12.23 -16.51
CA SER A 58 2.26 11.59 -15.82
C SER A 58 2.55 10.19 -16.35
N LYS A 59 1.49 9.41 -16.66
CA LYS A 59 1.61 8.09 -17.30
C LYS A 59 2.20 8.16 -18.69
N GLU A 60 1.77 9.13 -19.51
CA GLU A 60 2.31 9.35 -20.85
C GLU A 60 3.81 9.63 -20.80
N VAL A 61 4.21 10.58 -19.96
CA VAL A 61 5.62 10.94 -19.77
C VAL A 61 6.42 9.74 -19.28
N PHE A 62 5.90 8.97 -18.33
CA PHE A 62 6.55 7.76 -17.87
C PHE A 62 6.76 6.77 -19.02
N CYS A 63 5.72 6.48 -19.81
CA CYS A 63 5.79 5.57 -20.96
C CYS A 63 6.79 6.06 -22.02
N ASP A 64 6.76 7.35 -22.35
CA ASP A 64 7.64 7.98 -23.33
C ASP A 64 9.11 7.91 -22.88
N ILE A 65 9.38 8.10 -21.58
CA ILE A 65 10.75 8.05 -21.02
C ILE A 65 11.32 6.63 -21.01
N ILE A 66 10.51 5.63 -20.65
CA ILE A 66 10.97 4.23 -20.60
C ILE A 66 10.86 3.53 -21.96
N GLY A 67 10.33 4.22 -22.98
CA GLY A 67 10.30 3.75 -24.37
C GLY A 67 9.25 2.68 -24.67
N ILE A 68 8.07 2.76 -24.03
CA ILE A 68 6.95 1.83 -24.27
C ILE A 68 5.73 2.56 -24.87
N PRO A 69 4.79 1.83 -25.50
CA PRO A 69 3.51 2.41 -25.89
C PRO A 69 2.77 3.00 -24.69
N ARG A 70 2.09 4.14 -24.91
CA ARG A 70 1.29 4.80 -23.88
C ARG A 70 0.16 3.90 -23.42
N VAL A 71 0.10 3.68 -22.13
CA VAL A 71 -0.93 2.89 -21.46
C VAL A 71 -1.56 3.70 -20.35
N TYR A 72 -2.86 3.49 -20.12
CA TYR A 72 -3.62 4.30 -19.15
C TYR A 72 -4.30 3.44 -18.08
N LEU A 73 -4.50 2.14 -18.36
CA LEU A 73 -5.10 1.22 -17.42
C LEU A 73 -4.12 0.92 -16.29
N LEU A 74 -4.63 0.87 -15.06
CA LEU A 74 -3.82 0.61 -13.87
C LEU A 74 -3.01 -0.69 -13.98
N LYS A 75 -3.63 -1.75 -14.52
CA LYS A 75 -2.96 -3.05 -14.72
C LYS A 75 -1.75 -2.93 -15.64
N GLU A 76 -1.87 -2.16 -16.72
CA GLU A 76 -0.80 -1.98 -17.71
C GLU A 76 0.32 -1.09 -17.16
N ILE A 77 -0.04 -0.02 -16.42
CA ILE A 77 0.94 0.83 -15.73
C ILE A 77 1.71 0.07 -14.66
N LYS A 78 1.04 -0.78 -13.88
CA LYS A 78 1.72 -1.66 -12.91
C LYS A 78 2.71 -2.59 -13.61
N ALA A 79 2.33 -3.18 -14.74
CA ALA A 79 3.23 -4.03 -15.52
C ALA A 79 4.43 -3.23 -16.07
N ALA A 80 4.21 -2.00 -16.53
CA ALA A 80 5.28 -1.10 -17.00
C ALA A 80 6.25 -0.72 -15.87
N ILE A 81 5.73 -0.37 -14.69
CA ILE A 81 6.54 -0.08 -13.48
C ILE A 81 7.33 -1.32 -13.07
N ALA A 82 6.67 -2.47 -13.01
CA ALA A 82 7.29 -3.75 -12.65
C ALA A 82 8.48 -4.07 -13.57
N ASN A 83 8.27 -3.98 -14.88
CA ASN A 83 9.31 -4.21 -15.88
C ASN A 83 10.47 -3.19 -15.75
N HIS A 84 10.16 -1.90 -15.66
CA HIS A 84 11.18 -0.84 -15.52
C HIS A 84 12.03 -1.02 -14.25
N CYS A 85 11.37 -1.35 -13.14
CA CYS A 85 12.01 -1.48 -11.83
C CYS A 85 12.64 -2.86 -11.60
N GLY A 86 12.39 -3.85 -12.46
CA GLY A 86 12.92 -5.20 -12.32
C GLY A 86 12.26 -6.00 -11.19
N CYS A 87 10.97 -5.80 -10.95
CA CYS A 87 10.18 -6.56 -9.97
C CYS A 87 8.95 -7.22 -10.62
N SER A 88 8.28 -8.13 -9.91
CA SER A 88 7.04 -8.73 -10.39
C SER A 88 5.83 -7.86 -10.05
N VAL A 89 4.77 -7.95 -10.87
CA VAL A 89 3.48 -7.31 -10.57
C VAL A 89 2.90 -7.85 -9.26
N ASP A 90 3.05 -9.15 -8.99
CA ASP A 90 2.61 -9.76 -7.73
C ASP A 90 3.29 -9.14 -6.50
N SER A 91 4.57 -8.72 -6.63
CA SER A 91 5.29 -8.03 -5.56
C SER A 91 4.68 -6.66 -5.26
N ILE A 92 4.28 -5.94 -6.32
CA ILE A 92 3.61 -4.64 -6.20
C ILE A 92 2.25 -4.83 -5.54
N ASP A 93 1.46 -5.80 -6.01
CA ASP A 93 0.12 -6.06 -5.48
C ASP A 93 0.17 -6.48 -4.01
N LEU A 94 1.13 -7.33 -3.63
CA LEU A 94 1.32 -7.73 -2.23
C LEU A 94 1.75 -6.55 -1.35
N HIS A 95 2.61 -5.66 -1.82
CA HIS A 95 2.99 -4.44 -1.10
C HIS A 95 1.79 -3.52 -0.86
N GLU A 96 0.95 -3.32 -1.87
CA GLU A 96 -0.28 -2.52 -1.74
C GLU A 96 -1.28 -3.18 -0.78
N GLN A 97 -1.45 -4.50 -0.86
CA GLN A 97 -2.29 -5.28 0.06
C GLN A 97 -1.81 -5.16 1.50
N TYR A 98 -0.50 -5.32 1.75
CA TYR A 98 0.09 -5.19 3.08
C TYR A 98 -0.17 -3.80 3.68
N HIS A 99 0.12 -2.73 2.93
CA HIS A 99 -0.10 -1.38 3.44
C HIS A 99 -1.58 -1.00 3.54
N ALA A 100 -2.46 -1.59 2.72
CA ALA A 100 -3.90 -1.44 2.88
C ALA A 100 -4.40 -2.13 4.17
N ALA A 101 -3.95 -3.36 4.43
CA ALA A 101 -4.26 -4.10 5.66
C ALA A 101 -3.72 -3.37 6.90
N LEU A 102 -2.50 -2.83 6.84
CA LEU A 102 -1.89 -2.07 7.92
C LEU A 102 -2.71 -0.81 8.25
N ARG A 103 -3.06 0.00 7.25
CA ARG A 103 -3.91 1.19 7.45
C ARG A 103 -5.29 0.84 7.99
N LEU A 104 -5.87 -0.28 7.52
CA LEU A 104 -7.14 -0.77 8.03
C LEU A 104 -7.03 -1.16 9.51
N PHE A 105 -6.00 -1.91 9.87
CA PHE A 105 -5.69 -2.30 11.24
C PHE A 105 -5.51 -1.08 12.15
N GLU A 106 -4.65 -0.13 11.78
CA GLU A 106 -4.42 1.11 12.55
C GLU A 106 -5.72 1.90 12.77
N ARG A 107 -6.55 2.02 11.72
CA ARG A 107 -7.86 2.67 11.83
C ARG A 107 -8.78 1.93 12.80
N ARG A 108 -8.87 0.60 12.73
CA ARG A 108 -9.72 -0.19 13.64
C ARG A 108 -9.21 -0.17 15.07
N GLN A 109 -7.89 -0.16 15.27
CA GLN A 109 -7.28 0.00 16.59
C GLN A 109 -7.61 1.36 17.19
N LYS A 110 -7.52 2.44 16.40
CA LYS A 110 -7.93 3.77 16.83
C LYS A 110 -9.42 3.81 17.19
N GLU A 111 -10.30 3.28 16.34
CA GLU A 111 -11.75 3.22 16.60
C GLU A 111 -12.08 2.43 17.89
N LEU A 112 -11.30 1.39 18.21
CA LEU A 112 -11.44 0.64 19.45
C LEU A 112 -11.02 1.48 20.67
N ASN A 113 -9.85 2.13 20.59
CA ASN A 113 -9.32 3.00 21.65
C ASN A 113 -10.26 4.19 21.94
N ASP A 114 -10.81 4.80 20.90
CA ASP A 114 -11.76 5.91 21.03
C ASP A 114 -13.09 5.47 21.67
N LYS A 115 -13.43 4.16 21.60
CA LYS A 115 -14.74 3.65 22.04
C LYS A 115 -14.74 3.02 23.43
N PHE A 116 -13.62 2.47 23.90
CA PHE A 116 -13.54 1.73 25.16
C PHE A 116 -12.45 2.30 26.06
N ALA A 117 -12.80 2.60 27.32
CA ALA A 117 -11.82 3.04 28.32
C ALA A 117 -10.76 1.96 28.62
N ASN A 118 -11.12 0.68 28.50
CA ASN A 118 -10.25 -0.47 28.70
C ASN A 118 -9.79 -1.11 27.39
N ALA A 119 -9.63 -0.31 26.32
CA ALA A 119 -9.26 -0.83 25.00
C ALA A 119 -7.93 -1.61 25.00
N GLU A 120 -6.95 -1.19 25.80
CA GLU A 120 -5.65 -1.86 25.90
C GLU A 120 -5.79 -3.30 26.43
N GLU A 121 -6.58 -3.52 27.47
CA GLU A 121 -6.87 -4.87 27.99
C GLU A 121 -7.55 -5.74 26.92
N ILE A 122 -8.48 -5.15 26.16
CA ILE A 122 -9.18 -5.86 25.08
C ILE A 122 -8.20 -6.26 23.98
N VAL A 123 -7.29 -5.36 23.58
CA VAL A 123 -6.23 -5.66 22.60
C VAL A 123 -5.36 -6.81 23.10
N GLN A 124 -4.85 -6.71 24.33
CA GLN A 124 -4.00 -7.75 24.91
C GLN A 124 -4.71 -9.11 24.97
N MET A 125 -5.99 -9.14 25.35
CA MET A 125 -6.78 -10.38 25.35
C MET A 125 -6.88 -10.99 23.96
N ILE A 126 -7.13 -10.19 22.92
CA ILE A 126 -7.22 -10.69 21.55
C ILE A 126 -5.87 -11.21 21.09
N GLU A 127 -4.78 -10.49 21.35
CA GLU A 127 -3.43 -10.91 20.98
C GLU A 127 -3.03 -12.21 21.69
N GLN A 128 -3.36 -12.36 22.97
CA GLN A 128 -3.15 -13.62 23.70
C GLN A 128 -3.95 -14.77 23.09
N LYS A 129 -5.20 -14.55 22.67
CA LYS A 129 -5.99 -15.58 21.99
C LYS A 129 -5.36 -15.96 20.67
N ILE A 130 -4.95 -14.99 19.85
CA ILE A 130 -4.28 -15.26 18.58
C ILE A 130 -2.98 -16.06 18.81
N ALA A 131 -2.16 -15.66 19.78
CA ALA A 131 -0.96 -16.38 20.17
C ALA A 131 -1.24 -17.82 20.66
N SER A 132 -2.43 -18.06 21.23
CA SER A 132 -2.92 -19.38 21.64
C SER A 132 -3.52 -20.22 20.50
N GLY A 133 -3.34 -19.81 19.24
CA GLY A 133 -3.77 -20.58 18.07
C GLY A 133 -5.16 -20.23 17.52
N TYR A 134 -5.74 -19.10 17.92
CA TYR A 134 -6.98 -18.62 17.34
C TYR A 134 -6.72 -17.87 16.02
N THR A 135 -7.15 -18.42 14.89
CA THR A 135 -6.71 -18.00 13.55
C THR A 135 -7.80 -17.38 12.69
N ARG A 136 -9.07 -17.50 13.07
CA ARG A 136 -10.19 -17.07 12.20
C ARG A 136 -11.31 -16.40 12.95
N VAL A 137 -11.96 -15.41 12.32
CA VAL A 137 -13.26 -14.91 12.78
C VAL A 137 -14.38 -15.62 12.03
N GLY A 138 -15.29 -16.28 12.75
CA GLY A 138 -16.46 -16.95 12.18
C GLY A 138 -17.76 -16.50 12.83
N THR A 139 -18.89 -16.83 12.20
CA THR A 139 -20.21 -16.58 12.77
C THR A 139 -20.97 -17.89 12.89
N GLU A 140 -21.48 -18.17 14.09
CA GLU A 140 -22.27 -19.36 14.39
C GLU A 140 -23.47 -18.93 15.23
N ASN A 141 -24.68 -19.40 14.90
CA ASN A 141 -25.92 -19.03 15.60
C ASN A 141 -26.10 -17.51 15.81
N ARG A 142 -25.79 -16.72 14.76
CA ARG A 142 -25.83 -15.24 14.75
C ARG A 142 -24.85 -14.55 15.72
N LYS A 143 -23.95 -15.29 16.36
CA LYS A 143 -22.87 -14.77 17.21
C LYS A 143 -21.54 -14.88 16.47
N THR A 144 -20.70 -13.86 16.63
CA THR A 144 -19.38 -13.83 16.00
C THR A 144 -18.35 -14.30 17.01
N PHE A 145 -17.45 -15.19 16.59
CA PHE A 145 -16.41 -15.78 17.42
C PHE A 145 -15.05 -15.61 16.78
N LEU A 146 -14.03 -15.46 17.62
CA LEU A 146 -12.67 -15.77 17.26
C LEU A 146 -12.48 -17.28 17.48
N ILE A 147 -12.05 -18.02 16.46
CA ILE A 147 -12.06 -19.49 16.41
C ILE A 147 -10.64 -20.01 16.39
N ASN A 148 -10.37 -21.01 17.23
CA ASN A 148 -9.21 -21.88 17.14
C ASN A 148 -9.61 -23.14 16.35
N GLU A 149 -9.05 -23.31 15.17
CA GLU A 149 -9.42 -24.40 14.25
C GLU A 149 -8.88 -25.77 14.70
N GLN A 150 -7.82 -25.79 15.52
CA GLN A 150 -7.24 -27.03 16.04
C GLN A 150 -8.08 -27.63 17.16
N THR A 151 -8.63 -26.80 18.03
CA THR A 151 -9.43 -27.24 19.18
C THR A 151 -10.93 -27.08 18.97
N ASN A 152 -11.34 -26.48 17.84
CA ASN A 152 -12.72 -26.10 17.53
C ASN A 152 -13.38 -25.22 18.62
N MET A 153 -12.58 -24.45 19.37
CA MET A 153 -13.07 -23.55 20.41
C MET A 153 -13.30 -22.14 19.86
N GLY A 154 -14.43 -21.53 20.22
CA GLY A 154 -14.77 -20.15 19.88
C GLY A 154 -14.73 -19.21 21.10
N TRP A 155 -14.05 -18.08 20.99
CA TRP A 155 -14.13 -16.98 21.95
C TRP A 155 -15.10 -15.90 21.42
N PRO A 156 -16.16 -15.53 22.16
CA PRO A 156 -17.21 -14.65 21.65
C PRO A 156 -16.73 -13.21 21.50
N LEU A 157 -16.97 -12.63 20.32
CA LEU A 157 -16.71 -11.24 20.00
C LEU A 157 -18.02 -10.45 20.11
N ASN A 158 -18.28 -9.84 21.26
CA ASN A 158 -19.60 -9.28 21.57
C ASN A 158 -19.86 -7.86 21.05
N ARG A 159 -18.82 -7.12 20.65
CA ARG A 159 -18.93 -5.72 20.20
C ARG A 159 -18.37 -5.55 18.79
N THR A 160 -19.01 -4.70 18.00
CA THR A 160 -18.64 -4.47 16.60
C THR A 160 -17.17 -4.05 16.44
N GLN A 161 -16.70 -3.09 17.23
CA GLN A 161 -15.32 -2.60 17.16
C GLN A 161 -14.30 -3.71 17.51
N ILE A 162 -14.61 -4.56 18.49
CA ILE A 162 -13.79 -5.72 18.86
C ILE A 162 -13.74 -6.73 17.70
N LYS A 163 -14.88 -6.99 17.05
CA LYS A 163 -14.95 -7.86 15.86
C LYS A 163 -14.10 -7.32 14.72
N GLU A 164 -14.25 -6.03 14.41
CA GLU A 164 -13.56 -5.39 13.30
C GLU A 164 -12.05 -5.29 13.55
N TYR A 165 -11.64 -5.03 14.79
CA TYR A 165 -10.24 -5.10 15.19
C TYR A 165 -9.66 -6.51 15.01
N ALA A 166 -10.34 -7.54 15.53
CA ALA A 166 -9.87 -8.92 15.42
C ALA A 166 -9.73 -9.39 13.96
N LYS A 167 -10.69 -9.03 13.10
CA LYS A 167 -10.60 -9.29 11.65
C LYS A 167 -9.40 -8.60 11.02
N ALA A 168 -9.25 -7.30 11.26
CA ALA A 168 -8.16 -6.52 10.67
C ALA A 168 -6.78 -7.00 11.14
N LYS A 169 -6.65 -7.42 12.40
CA LYS A 169 -5.41 -8.00 12.93
C LYS A 169 -5.06 -9.32 12.25
N LEU A 170 -6.02 -10.23 12.10
CA LEU A 170 -5.79 -11.51 11.43
C LEU A 170 -5.45 -11.32 9.93
N GLU A 171 -6.19 -10.44 9.24
CA GLU A 171 -5.91 -10.09 7.84
C GLU A 171 -4.49 -9.53 7.68
N LEU A 172 -4.09 -8.58 8.54
CA LEU A 172 -2.74 -8.04 8.55
C LEU A 172 -1.70 -9.16 8.77
N MET A 173 -1.91 -10.04 9.75
CA MET A 173 -0.97 -11.14 10.03
C MET A 173 -0.83 -12.11 8.85
N ASP A 174 -1.91 -12.41 8.15
CA ASP A 174 -1.88 -13.33 7.01
C ASP A 174 -1.13 -12.72 5.81
N VAL A 175 -1.36 -11.43 5.53
CA VAL A 175 -0.64 -10.71 4.48
C VAL A 175 0.81 -10.46 4.88
N GLU A 176 1.07 -10.14 6.15
CA GLU A 176 2.41 -9.88 6.69
C GLU A 176 3.32 -11.11 6.59
N LYS A 177 2.79 -12.31 6.87
CA LYS A 177 3.52 -13.57 6.67
C LYS A 177 3.98 -13.74 5.22
N GLN A 178 3.11 -13.45 4.26
CA GLN A 178 3.45 -13.51 2.83
C GLN A 178 4.45 -12.41 2.44
N TYR A 179 4.29 -11.21 2.98
CA TYR A 179 5.15 -10.06 2.69
C TYR A 179 6.58 -10.21 3.20
N HIS A 180 6.78 -10.81 4.39
CA HIS A 180 8.13 -11.00 4.95
C HIS A 180 8.79 -12.33 4.60
N SER A 181 8.05 -13.33 4.13
CA SER A 181 8.62 -14.62 3.71
C SER A 181 9.30 -14.57 2.34
N SER A 182 9.16 -13.47 1.62
CA SER A 182 9.75 -13.29 0.31
C SER A 182 10.77 -12.16 0.32
N GLU A 183 11.69 -12.17 -0.64
CA GLU A 183 12.88 -11.30 -0.77
C GLU A 183 12.54 -9.80 -1.00
N TYR A 184 11.34 -9.35 -0.65
CA TYR A 184 10.76 -8.05 -0.97
C TYR A 184 11.34 -6.85 -0.18
N ARG A 185 12.10 -7.10 0.89
CA ARG A 185 12.66 -6.03 1.76
C ARG A 185 13.57 -5.06 0.99
N THR A 186 14.28 -5.55 -0.02
CA THR A 186 15.24 -4.76 -0.81
C THR A 186 14.54 -3.85 -1.83
N LEU A 187 13.37 -4.23 -2.35
CA LEU A 187 12.67 -3.52 -3.44
C LEU A 187 11.92 -2.26 -2.97
N PHE A 188 11.48 -2.21 -1.71
CA PHE A 188 10.70 -1.10 -1.16
C PHE A 188 11.41 -0.32 -0.05
N GLY A 189 12.70 -0.57 0.18
CA GLY A 189 13.52 0.17 1.14
C GLY A 189 13.10 -0.03 2.61
N VAL A 190 12.55 -1.20 2.96
CA VAL A 190 12.17 -1.50 4.34
C VAL A 190 13.41 -1.96 5.11
N VAL A 191 14.08 -1.02 5.78
CA VAL A 191 15.13 -1.33 6.75
C VAL A 191 14.45 -1.83 8.03
N ALA A 192 14.76 -3.05 8.47
CA ALA A 192 14.33 -3.55 9.77
C ALA A 192 14.93 -2.64 10.85
N ALA A 193 14.08 -2.07 11.71
CA ALA A 193 14.49 -1.45 12.96
C ALA A 193 14.86 -2.53 13.99
#